data_AF-A0A761SAR7-F1
#
_entry.id   AF-A0A761SAR7-F1
#
_cell.length_a   1.000
_cell.length_b   1.000
_cell.length_c   1.000
_cell.angle_alpha   90.00
_cell.angle_beta   90.00
_cell.angle_gamma   90.00
#
_symmetry.space_group_name_H-M   'P 1'
#
loop_
_entity.id
_entity.type
_entity.pdbx_description
1 polymer ?
#
loop_
_entity_poly.entity_id
_entity_poly.type
_entity_poly.pdbx_seq_one_letter_code
_entity_poly.pdbx_strand_id
1 'polypeptide(L)' 'GVSIGYSGVAARIARVHQYGLRDQVGPGAIAKYPQRELLGISAADERLIYNAVINSLGSAGK' A
#
# COMPACT_ATOMS: atom_id res chain seq x y z
N GLY A 1 -8.25 -17.72 5.48
CA GLY A 1 -7.27 -16.70 5.09
C GLY A 1 -7.33 -15.51 6.04
N VAL A 2 -6.32 -14.65 6.05
CA VAL A 2 -6.30 -13.42 6.86
C VAL A 2 -6.51 -12.22 5.92
N SER A 3 -7.35 -11.28 6.32
CA SER A 3 -7.51 -9.99 5.63
C SER A 3 -6.80 -8.90 6.43
N ILE A 4 -5.98 -8.09 5.77
CA ILE A 4 -5.33 -6.92 6.34
C ILE A 4 -5.72 -5.72 5.50
N GLY A 5 -6.13 -4.64 6.15
CA GLY A 5 -6.47 -3.40 5.50
C GLY A 5 -7.21 -2.44 6.41
N TYR A 6 -7.64 -1.32 5.83
CA TYR A 6 -8.49 -0.36 6.50
C TYR A 6 -9.96 -0.76 6.37
N SER A 7 -10.79 -0.34 7.33
CA SER A 7 -12.25 -0.50 7.31
C SER A 7 -12.97 0.85 7.38
N GLY A 8 -14.27 0.86 7.07
CA GLY A 8 -15.14 2.04 7.19
C GLY A 8 -14.61 3.29 6.47
N VAL A 9 -14.65 4.42 7.17
CA VAL A 9 -14.22 5.72 6.63
C VAL A 9 -12.73 5.72 6.25
N ALA A 10 -11.88 5.05 7.04
CA ALA A 10 -10.46 4.96 6.73
C ALA A 10 -10.21 4.21 5.41
N ALA A 11 -10.97 3.15 5.13
CA ALA A 11 -10.89 2.42 3.85
C ALA A 11 -11.28 3.29 2.66
N ARG A 12 -12.33 4.11 2.82
CA ARG A 12 -12.77 5.07 1.81
C ARG A 12 -11.69 6.11 1.52
N ILE A 13 -11.14 6.73 2.55
CA ILE A 13 -10.05 7.71 2.43
C ILE A 13 -8.83 7.07 1.75
N ALA A 14 -8.40 5.89 2.23
CA ALA A 14 -7.27 5.18 1.65
C ALA A 14 -7.47 4.93 0.15
N ARG A 15 -8.65 4.46 -0.27
CA ARG A 15 -8.99 4.25 -1.68
C ARG A 15 -8.97 5.55 -2.49
N VAL A 16 -9.57 6.62 -1.97
CA VAL A 16 -9.62 7.92 -2.64
C VAL A 16 -8.21 8.43 -2.94
N HIS A 17 -7.35 8.45 -1.92
CA HIS A 17 -5.99 8.95 -2.07
C HIS A 17 -5.11 7.99 -2.88
N GLN A 18 -5.26 6.67 -2.72
CA GLN A 18 -4.44 5.70 -3.45
C GLN A 18 -4.67 5.78 -4.96
N TYR A 19 -5.91 5.97 -5.39
CA TYR A 19 -6.28 5.97 -6.81
C TYR A 19 -6.58 7.37 -7.38
N GLY A 20 -6.32 8.44 -6.63
CA GLY A 20 -6.53 9.81 -7.10
C GLY A 20 -7.99 10.14 -7.42
N LEU A 21 -8.91 9.63 -6.62
CA LEU A 21 -10.35 9.83 -6.80
C LEU A 21 -10.80 11.20 -6.29
N ARG A 22 -12.09 11.49 -6.49
CA ARG A 22 -12.74 12.69 -5.95
C ARG A 22 -13.36 12.37 -4.60
N ASP A 23 -13.31 13.33 -3.68
CA ASP A 23 -14.01 13.24 -2.40
C ASP A 23 -14.44 14.62 -1.89
N GLN A 24 -15.38 14.63 -0.95
CA GLN A 24 -15.90 15.85 -0.35
C GLN A 24 -14.95 16.38 0.73
N VAL A 25 -14.48 17.62 0.57
CA VAL A 25 -13.57 18.29 1.52
C VAL A 25 -14.29 19.30 2.42
N GLY A 26 -15.58 19.55 2.14
CA GLY A 26 -16.47 20.41 2.90
C GLY A 26 -17.86 20.46 2.27
N PRO A 27 -18.85 21.12 2.90
CA PRO A 27 -20.19 21.27 2.33
C PRO A 27 -20.13 21.83 0.90
N GLY A 28 -20.62 21.05 -0.07
CA GLY A 28 -20.61 21.42 -1.50
C GLY A 28 -19.23 21.45 -2.19
N ALA A 29 -18.14 21.21 -1.48
CA ALA A 29 -16.78 21.28 -2.03
C ALA A 29 -16.21 19.89 -2.32
N ILE A 30 -15.89 19.61 -3.59
CA ILE A 30 -15.32 18.35 -4.06
C ILE A 30 -13.92 18.61 -4.62
N ALA A 31 -12.92 17.89 -4.11
CA ALA A 31 -11.55 17.92 -4.63
C ALA A 31 -11.21 16.60 -5.34
N LYS A 32 -10.42 16.67 -6.41
CA LYS A 32 -9.73 15.50 -6.97
C LYS A 32 -8.36 15.40 -6.33
N TYR A 33 -8.03 14.23 -5.79
CA TYR A 33 -6.71 14.00 -5.20
C TYR A 33 -5.69 13.56 -6.26
N PRO A 34 -4.41 13.92 -6.11
CA PRO A 34 -3.35 13.27 -6.87
C PRO A 34 -3.29 11.79 -6.52
N GLN A 35 -3.08 10.94 -7.53
CA GLN A 35 -2.87 9.51 -7.31
C GLN A 35 -1.52 9.28 -6.60
N ARG A 36 -1.51 8.39 -5.61
CA ARG A 36 -0.27 7.98 -4.93
C ARG A 36 0.38 6.84 -5.70
N GLU A 37 1.29 7.19 -6.59
CA GLU A 37 2.08 6.23 -7.35
C GLU A 37 2.96 5.40 -6.41
N LEU A 38 3.02 4.09 -6.67
CA LEU A 38 3.96 3.21 -6.00
C LEU A 38 5.31 3.38 -6.71
N LEU A 39 6.37 3.60 -5.93
CA LEU A 39 7.73 3.77 -6.45
C LEU A 39 8.27 2.51 -7.15
N GLY A 40 7.56 1.38 -7.03
CA GLY A 40 8.00 0.08 -7.51
C GLY A 40 9.03 -0.55 -6.59
N ILE A 41 9.57 -1.68 -7.03
CA ILE A 41 10.67 -2.40 -6.38
C ILE A 41 11.88 -2.24 -7.31
N SER A 42 12.98 -1.69 -6.80
CA SER A 42 14.22 -1.63 -7.57
C SER A 42 14.91 -3.00 -7.61
N ALA A 43 15.87 -3.19 -8.53
CA ALA A 43 16.67 -4.42 -8.57
C ALA A 43 17.46 -4.65 -7.26
N ALA A 44 17.83 -3.58 -6.56
CA ALA A 44 18.47 -3.67 -5.24
C ALA A 44 17.48 -4.16 -4.17
N ASP A 45 16.26 -3.61 -4.16
CA ASP A 45 15.18 -4.04 -3.26
C ASP A 45 14.82 -5.51 -3.50
N GLU A 46 14.70 -5.92 -4.76
CA GLU A 46 14.41 -7.30 -5.14
C GLU A 46 15.47 -8.27 -4.59
N ARG A 47 16.76 -7.91 -4.73
CA ARG A 47 17.85 -8.73 -4.19
C ARG A 47 17.85 -8.79 -2.67
N LEU A 48 17.52 -7.69 -1.99
CA LEU A 48 17.37 -7.67 -0.53
C LEU A 48 16.22 -8.57 -0.07
N ILE A 49 15.06 -8.49 -0.73
CA ILE A 49 13.89 -9.33 -0.44
C ILE A 49 14.25 -10.81 -0.64
N TYR A 50 14.87 -11.16 -1.77
CA TYR A 50 15.28 -12.53 -2.08
C TYR A 50 16.19 -13.11 -0.99
N ASN A 51 17.24 -12.37 -0.62
CA ASN A 51 18.17 -12.79 0.42
C ASN A 51 17.49 -12.94 1.78
N ALA A 52 16.61 -11.99 2.15
CA ALA A 52 15.86 -12.05 3.40
C ALA A 52 14.98 -13.30 3.48
N VAL A 53 14.25 -13.62 2.41
CA VAL A 53 13.41 -14.82 2.33
C VAL A 53 14.24 -16.08 2.46
N ILE A 54 15.31 -16.25 1.67
CA ILE A 54 16.17 -17.45 1.75
C ILE A 54 16.78 -17.62 3.14
N ASN A 55 17.29 -16.55 3.73
CA ASN A 55 17.89 -16.61 5.07
C ASN A 55 16.85 -17.03 6.12
N SER A 56 15.60 -16.55 6.02
CA SER A 56 14.53 -16.96 6.93
C SER A 56 14.18 -18.45 6.80
N LEU A 57 14.22 -19.00 5.59
CA LEU A 57 13.97 -20.43 5.35
C LEU A 57 15.12 -21.31 5.85
N GLY A 58 16.37 -20.88 5.67
CA GLY A 58 17.54 -21.59 6.20
C GLY A 58 17.62 -21.58 7.74
N SER A 59 17.03 -20.56 8.37
CA SER A 59 16.92 -20.44 9.83
C SER A 59 15.79 -21.29 10.41
N ALA A 60 14.73 -21.57 9.63
CA ALA A 60 13.59 -22.40 10.03
C ALA A 60 13.86 -23.90 9.97
N GLY A 61 14.98 -24.32 9.36
CA GLY A 61 15.44 -25.71 9.31
C GLY A 61 16.40 -26.13 10.44
N LYS A 62 16.63 -25.25 11.42
CA LYS A 62 17.42 -25.56 12.63
C LYS A 62 16.53 -25.60 13.87
#